data_AF-A0A067L1L1-F1
#
_entry.id   AF-A0A067L1L1-F1
#
_cell.length_a   1.000
_cell.length_b   1.000
_cell.length_c   1.000
_cell.angle_alpha   90.00
_cell.angle_beta   90.00
_cell.angle_gamma   90.00
#
_symmetry.space_group_name_H-M   'P 1'
#
loop_
_entity.id
_entity.type
_entity.pdbx_description
1 polymer ?
#
loop_
_entity_poly.entity_id
_entity_poly.type
_entity_poly.pdbx_seq_one_letter_code
_entity_poly.pdbx_strand_id
1 'polypeptide(L)'
;MVMASANTASEGMQLCVFDLRRGQLEGQELDKILFFFPADLPFSTQLSVIGLSEGLITFTRIFSPETACEVIEAERHSHVFYEAEPDIWMVMVVEKSKGLEVIWRIDALREVLKQVHSLFMMFNGSIRAILEREPSGGLIRSHLYPFIMDYLSDFLVGKKIQLPSFRDCLTERGTVQMLTIGREAAIEVQSLVRVVESCAGTTPCYSLIFFQDLLVSTTVSPDDTINLFTYAVLRLTPRALSSGVSSWSYLRKGNSASRIAAGSPVVHSASVLEHFYHSHGNSVGQDGSYHVKRPLQLGRWAREKDGFLVTNIWGTEIASSSSATPTIWLRQTEEQMYLCAYQHKSLTLILLIPVSSILNGEQGISLVKQQVLENASTKMLKVEEKLSKGWGGENAYHVSGYRYLLVDDDRNVSRASPPVKVTTLTKESLLAMNKLREEVDLEKSRVKQDSVDQEKDLEICIRANNNAWVIARTTRGKELYMVLEKANETLLYASDAIEKFSNRYCGGTFLLD
;
A
#
# COMPACT_ATOMS: atom_id res chain seq x y z
N MET A 1 -43.10 -7.88 -16.83
CA MET A 1 -42.48 -6.68 -16.23
C MET A 1 -41.44 -7.17 -15.24
N VAL A 2 -40.22 -7.42 -15.72
CA VAL A 2 -39.12 -8.00 -14.94
C VAL A 2 -38.21 -6.85 -14.52
N MET A 3 -38.03 -6.67 -13.21
CA MET A 3 -37.12 -5.67 -12.65
C MET A 3 -35.69 -6.11 -12.95
N ALA A 4 -34.97 -5.30 -13.74
CA ALA A 4 -33.54 -5.45 -13.94
C ALA A 4 -32.82 -5.18 -12.62
N SER A 5 -32.09 -6.19 -12.12
CA SER A 5 -31.12 -6.02 -11.05
C SER A 5 -30.04 -5.04 -11.51
N ALA A 6 -29.73 -4.06 -10.66
CA ALA A 6 -28.72 -3.05 -10.94
C ALA A 6 -27.35 -3.70 -11.18
N ASN A 7 -26.93 -3.77 -12.43
CA ASN A 7 -25.54 -4.08 -12.81
C ASN A 7 -24.62 -3.06 -12.13
N THR A 8 -23.84 -3.51 -11.15
CA THR A 8 -22.63 -2.82 -10.72
C THR A 8 -21.55 -3.08 -11.76
N ALA A 9 -21.67 -2.40 -12.90
CA ALA A 9 -20.64 -2.40 -13.93
C ALA A 9 -19.37 -1.75 -13.37
N SER A 10 -18.43 -2.59 -12.91
CA SER A 10 -17.00 -2.25 -12.80
C SER A 10 -16.45 -2.15 -14.23
N GLU A 11 -16.94 -1.19 -15.01
CA GLU A 11 -16.51 -1.00 -16.39
C GLU A 11 -15.05 -0.53 -16.39
N GLY A 12 -14.15 -1.49 -16.65
CA GLY A 12 -12.79 -1.22 -17.12
C GLY A 12 -11.66 -1.87 -16.34
N MET A 13 -11.88 -2.74 -15.34
CA MET A 13 -10.78 -3.41 -14.64
C MET A 13 -11.09 -4.85 -14.25
N GLN A 14 -10.11 -5.73 -14.47
CA GLN A 14 -10.07 -7.11 -13.99
C GLN A 14 -8.78 -7.35 -13.20
N LEU A 15 -8.85 -8.16 -12.14
CA LEU A 15 -7.70 -8.60 -11.35
C LEU A 15 -7.81 -10.10 -11.13
N CYS A 16 -6.76 -10.85 -11.45
CA CYS A 16 -6.69 -12.27 -11.17
C CYS A 16 -5.41 -12.66 -10.45
N VAL A 17 -5.51 -13.73 -9.67
CA VAL A 17 -4.38 -14.46 -9.10
C VAL A 17 -4.50 -15.91 -9.53
N PHE A 18 -3.44 -16.47 -10.10
CA PHE A 18 -3.45 -17.84 -10.60
C PHE A 18 -2.08 -18.52 -10.43
N ASP A 19 -2.08 -19.86 -10.40
CA ASP A 19 -0.88 -20.69 -10.28
C ASP A 19 -0.69 -21.49 -11.57
N LEU A 20 0.40 -21.23 -12.28
CA LEU A 20 0.74 -21.87 -13.56
C LEU A 20 0.85 -23.40 -13.45
N ARG A 21 1.10 -23.95 -12.26
CA ARG A 21 1.28 -25.40 -12.07
C ARG A 21 -0.06 -26.15 -11.99
N ARG A 22 -1.18 -25.43 -11.82
CA ARG A 22 -2.51 -25.99 -11.57
C ARG A 22 -3.37 -25.96 -12.83
N GLY A 23 -4.38 -26.85 -12.89
CA GLY A 23 -5.35 -26.89 -13.99
C GLY A 23 -4.75 -27.21 -15.36
N GLN A 24 -3.80 -28.16 -15.38
CA GLN A 24 -3.11 -28.62 -16.59
C GLN A 24 -3.82 -29.80 -17.27
N LEU A 25 -4.75 -30.45 -16.57
CA LEU A 25 -5.55 -31.55 -17.10
C LEU A 25 -6.91 -31.05 -17.60
N GLU A 26 -7.42 -31.69 -18.64
CA GLU A 26 -8.74 -31.39 -19.21
C GLU A 26 -9.83 -31.53 -18.13
N GLY A 27 -10.65 -30.49 -17.99
CA GLY A 27 -11.71 -30.41 -16.98
C GLY A 27 -11.26 -29.91 -15.61
N GLN A 28 -9.98 -29.59 -15.43
CA GLN A 28 -9.43 -29.01 -14.18
C GLN A 28 -8.98 -27.55 -14.34
N GLU A 29 -9.31 -26.88 -15.45
CA GLU A 29 -8.79 -25.55 -15.77
C GLU A 29 -9.14 -24.51 -14.70
N LEU A 30 -10.29 -24.68 -14.03
CA LEU A 30 -10.71 -23.82 -12.91
C LEU A 30 -9.78 -23.91 -11.69
N ASP A 31 -9.03 -25.00 -11.53
CA ASP A 31 -8.08 -25.15 -10.43
C ASP A 31 -6.91 -24.19 -10.52
N LYS A 32 -6.66 -23.62 -11.70
CA LYS A 32 -5.68 -22.57 -11.95
C LYS A 32 -6.03 -21.26 -11.24
N ILE A 33 -7.32 -20.97 -11.06
CA ILE A 33 -7.81 -19.70 -10.52
C ILE A 33 -7.74 -19.73 -8.98
N LEU A 34 -6.95 -18.81 -8.40
CA LEU A 34 -6.87 -18.60 -6.94
C LEU A 34 -7.67 -17.37 -6.50
N PHE A 35 -7.84 -16.39 -7.37
CA PHE A 35 -8.69 -15.22 -7.16
C PHE A 35 -9.08 -14.61 -8.51
N PHE A 36 -10.30 -14.07 -8.60
CA PHE A 36 -10.72 -13.29 -9.75
C PHE A 36 -11.68 -12.16 -9.32
N PHE A 37 -11.46 -10.96 -9.84
CA PHE A 37 -12.34 -9.81 -9.68
C PHE A 37 -12.62 -9.16 -11.05
N PRO A 38 -13.89 -8.80 -11.34
CA PRO A 38 -15.10 -9.12 -10.60
C PRO A 38 -15.43 -10.62 -10.64
N ALA A 39 -15.82 -11.18 -9.49
CA ALA A 39 -16.03 -12.62 -9.36
C ALA A 39 -17.33 -13.14 -9.98
N ASP A 40 -18.26 -12.24 -10.32
CA ASP A 40 -19.52 -12.50 -11.01
C ASP A 40 -19.36 -12.67 -12.53
N LEU A 41 -18.15 -12.44 -13.08
CA LEU A 41 -17.89 -12.72 -14.49
C LEU A 41 -17.97 -14.23 -14.78
N PRO A 42 -18.51 -14.65 -15.95
CA PRO A 42 -18.56 -16.07 -16.33
C PRO A 42 -17.17 -16.72 -16.32
N PHE A 43 -17.10 -17.97 -15.86
CA PHE A 43 -15.82 -18.70 -15.80
C PHE A 43 -15.11 -18.81 -17.16
N SER A 44 -15.85 -18.89 -18.27
CA SER A 44 -15.27 -18.85 -19.62
C SER A 44 -14.50 -17.55 -19.88
N THR A 45 -15.00 -16.41 -19.40
CA THR A 45 -14.29 -15.13 -19.47
C THR A 45 -13.09 -15.11 -18.54
N GLN A 46 -13.22 -15.62 -17.31
CA GLN A 46 -12.10 -15.68 -16.36
C GLN A 46 -10.95 -16.53 -16.90
N LEU A 47 -11.26 -17.72 -17.40
CA LEU A 47 -10.29 -18.63 -18.04
C LEU A 47 -9.70 -18.04 -19.31
N SER A 48 -10.47 -17.30 -20.11
CA SER A 48 -9.94 -16.62 -21.29
C SER A 48 -8.90 -15.55 -20.94
N VAL A 49 -9.11 -14.78 -19.87
CA VAL A 49 -8.14 -13.78 -19.41
C VAL A 49 -6.87 -14.48 -18.91
N ILE A 50 -7.02 -15.48 -18.06
CA ILE A 50 -5.87 -16.23 -17.49
C ILE A 50 -5.09 -16.96 -18.59
N GLY A 51 -5.77 -17.63 -19.52
CA GLY A 51 -5.12 -18.33 -20.63
C GLY A 51 -4.36 -17.39 -21.57
N LEU A 52 -4.89 -16.18 -21.82
CA LEU A 52 -4.16 -15.15 -22.56
C LEU A 52 -2.92 -14.69 -21.78
N SER A 53 -3.07 -14.41 -20.48
CA SER A 53 -1.96 -14.01 -19.62
C SER A 53 -0.85 -15.06 -19.58
N GLU A 54 -1.19 -16.33 -19.37
CA GLU A 54 -0.26 -17.46 -19.40
C GLU A 54 0.45 -17.61 -20.75
N GLY A 55 -0.30 -17.46 -21.86
CA GLY A 55 0.27 -17.47 -23.20
C GLY A 55 1.30 -16.36 -23.41
N LEU A 56 0.99 -15.13 -22.96
CA LEU A 56 1.90 -13.98 -23.04
C LEU A 56 3.15 -14.16 -22.16
N ILE A 57 2.99 -14.64 -20.92
CA ILE A 57 4.10 -14.95 -20.02
C ILE A 57 5.01 -16.01 -20.64
N THR A 58 4.43 -17.09 -21.17
CA THR A 58 5.18 -18.18 -21.79
C THR A 58 5.92 -17.71 -23.04
N PHE A 59 5.24 -16.94 -23.90
CA PHE A 59 5.81 -16.40 -25.12
C PHE A 59 7.00 -15.46 -24.84
N THR A 60 6.84 -14.53 -23.91
CA THR A 60 7.90 -13.55 -23.58
C THR A 60 9.12 -14.22 -22.95
N ARG A 61 8.93 -15.26 -22.12
CA ARG A 61 10.02 -16.07 -21.56
C ARG A 61 10.90 -16.75 -22.63
N ILE A 62 10.39 -17.00 -23.85
CA ILE A 62 11.20 -17.54 -24.95
C ILE A 62 12.31 -16.55 -25.37
N PHE A 63 12.01 -15.25 -25.33
CA PHE A 63 12.93 -14.18 -25.74
C PHE A 63 13.75 -13.62 -24.57
N SER A 64 13.21 -13.70 -23.35
CA SER A 64 13.86 -13.20 -22.13
C SER A 64 13.59 -14.14 -20.96
N PRO A 65 14.33 -15.26 -20.85
CA PRO A 65 14.07 -16.29 -19.84
C PRO A 65 14.19 -15.79 -18.40
N GLU A 66 15.14 -14.88 -18.16
CA GLU A 66 15.47 -14.36 -16.83
C GLU A 66 14.65 -13.11 -16.44
N THR A 67 13.85 -12.57 -17.36
CA THR A 67 13.09 -11.33 -17.15
C THR A 67 11.61 -11.60 -17.31
N ALA A 68 10.87 -11.52 -16.20
CA ALA A 68 9.42 -11.65 -16.19
C ALA A 68 8.75 -10.57 -17.07
N CYS A 69 7.67 -10.94 -17.78
CA CYS A 69 6.81 -9.96 -18.43
C CYS A 69 6.20 -9.04 -17.36
N GLU A 70 6.29 -7.72 -17.58
CA GLU A 70 5.78 -6.72 -16.62
C GLU A 70 4.53 -6.01 -17.13
N VAL A 71 4.48 -5.70 -18.43
CA VAL A 71 3.35 -5.02 -19.07
C VAL A 71 3.19 -5.46 -20.52
N ILE A 72 1.93 -5.59 -20.96
CA ILE A 72 1.54 -5.64 -22.38
C ILE A 72 0.54 -4.53 -22.64
N GLU A 73 0.91 -3.61 -23.53
CA GLU A 73 0.05 -2.51 -23.95
C GLU A 73 -0.63 -2.83 -25.28
N ALA A 74 -1.95 -2.94 -25.27
CA ALA A 74 -2.77 -2.99 -26.47
C ALA A 74 -3.48 -1.65 -26.71
N GLU A 75 -4.18 -1.54 -27.84
CA GLU A 75 -4.94 -0.34 -28.22
C GLU A 75 -6.05 -0.02 -27.20
N ARG A 76 -6.75 -1.06 -26.71
CA ARG A 76 -7.91 -0.90 -25.82
C ARG A 76 -7.67 -1.28 -24.37
N HIS A 77 -6.61 -2.01 -24.06
CA HIS A 77 -6.35 -2.49 -22.71
C HIS A 77 -4.87 -2.58 -22.43
N SER A 78 -4.48 -2.49 -21.16
CA SER A 78 -3.14 -2.83 -20.70
C SER A 78 -3.23 -3.99 -19.72
N HIS A 79 -2.34 -4.97 -19.87
CA HIS A 79 -2.14 -6.04 -18.90
C HIS A 79 -0.90 -5.72 -18.09
N VAL A 80 -1.04 -5.67 -16.77
CA VAL A 80 0.05 -5.43 -15.82
C VAL A 80 0.29 -6.73 -15.06
N PHE A 81 1.52 -7.21 -15.12
CA PHE A 81 1.91 -8.52 -14.62
C PHE A 81 2.85 -8.40 -13.42
N TYR A 82 2.66 -9.26 -12.45
CA TYR A 82 3.54 -9.40 -11.30
C TYR A 82 3.62 -10.88 -10.90
N GLU A 83 4.81 -11.47 -11.01
CA GLU A 83 5.12 -12.78 -10.43
C GLU A 83 5.27 -12.59 -8.92
N ALA A 84 4.23 -12.94 -8.17
CA ALA A 84 4.16 -12.70 -6.72
C ALA A 84 5.04 -13.69 -5.96
N GLU A 85 4.93 -14.97 -6.31
CA GLU A 85 5.81 -16.06 -5.93
C GLU A 85 6.11 -16.86 -7.20
N PRO A 86 7.14 -17.72 -7.25
CA PRO A 86 7.41 -18.45 -8.49
C PRO A 86 6.15 -19.18 -8.98
N ASP A 87 5.84 -19.10 -10.26
CA ASP A 87 4.65 -19.68 -10.89
C ASP A 87 3.28 -19.12 -10.42
N ILE A 88 3.25 -18.25 -9.41
CA ILE A 88 2.04 -17.62 -8.88
C ILE A 88 1.99 -16.17 -9.37
N TRP A 89 1.05 -15.89 -10.25
CA TRP A 89 0.95 -14.61 -10.93
C TRP A 89 -0.24 -13.81 -10.45
N MET A 90 -0.02 -12.51 -10.26
CA MET A 90 -1.08 -11.51 -10.15
C MET A 90 -1.11 -10.70 -11.43
N VAL A 91 -2.28 -10.57 -12.04
CA VAL A 91 -2.45 -9.81 -13.29
C VAL A 91 -3.61 -8.84 -13.15
N MET A 92 -3.35 -7.57 -13.48
CA MET A 92 -4.35 -6.53 -13.56
C MET A 92 -4.56 -6.14 -15.03
N VAL A 93 -5.79 -6.26 -15.52
CA VAL A 93 -6.18 -5.79 -16.85
C VAL A 93 -6.99 -4.53 -16.70
N VAL A 94 -6.54 -3.44 -17.32
CA VAL A 94 -7.25 -2.15 -17.31
C VAL A 94 -7.65 -1.75 -18.72
N GLU A 95 -8.90 -1.34 -18.90
CA GLU A 95 -9.38 -0.76 -20.16
C GLU A 95 -8.85 0.67 -20.29
N LYS A 96 -8.30 0.97 -21.47
CA LYS A 96 -7.91 2.32 -21.86
C LYS A 96 -9.19 3.07 -22.24
N SER A 97 -9.54 4.12 -21.50
CA SER A 97 -10.72 4.91 -21.83
C SER A 97 -10.57 5.54 -23.21
N LYS A 98 -11.58 5.42 -24.07
CA LYS A 98 -11.60 6.02 -25.42
C LYS A 98 -11.53 7.57 -25.43
N GLY A 99 -11.51 8.21 -24.26
CA GLY A 99 -11.27 9.63 -24.06
C GLY A 99 -10.17 9.89 -23.02
N LEU A 100 -9.69 11.13 -22.93
CA LEU A 100 -8.69 11.61 -21.96
C LEU A 100 -9.20 11.62 -20.49
N GLU A 101 -10.15 10.78 -20.11
CA GLU A 101 -10.74 10.80 -18.77
C GLU A 101 -9.84 10.11 -17.74
N VAL A 102 -9.20 9.00 -18.11
CA VAL A 102 -8.30 8.28 -17.21
C VAL A 102 -7.08 7.75 -17.95
N ILE A 103 -5.91 8.30 -17.63
CA ILE A 103 -4.61 7.75 -18.02
C ILE A 103 -4.01 7.11 -16.77
N TRP A 104 -3.72 5.81 -16.87
CA TRP A 104 -3.16 5.01 -15.78
C TRP A 104 -1.64 5.10 -15.80
N ARG A 105 -1.01 5.16 -14.62
CA ARG A 105 0.45 5.00 -14.49
C ARG A 105 0.73 3.52 -14.28
N ILE A 106 1.25 2.83 -15.29
CA ILE A 106 1.43 1.37 -15.29
C ILE A 106 2.28 0.90 -14.12
N ASP A 107 3.42 1.55 -13.83
CA ASP A 107 4.25 1.19 -12.68
C ASP A 107 3.50 1.33 -11.35
N ALA A 108 2.66 2.37 -11.21
CA ALA A 108 1.84 2.53 -10.01
C ALA A 108 0.77 1.43 -9.88
N LEU A 109 0.24 0.90 -10.99
CA LEU A 109 -0.66 -0.26 -10.97
C LEU A 109 0.09 -1.54 -10.55
N ARG A 110 1.32 -1.71 -11.03
CA ARG A 110 2.19 -2.82 -10.62
C ARG A 110 2.53 -2.75 -9.13
N GLU A 111 2.79 -1.55 -8.61
CA GLU A 111 2.98 -1.34 -7.16
C GLU A 111 1.72 -1.65 -6.34
N VAL A 112 0.51 -1.49 -6.90
CA VAL A 112 -0.73 -1.96 -6.25
C VAL A 112 -0.73 -3.49 -6.09
N LEU A 113 -0.28 -4.24 -7.10
CA LEU A 113 -0.15 -5.70 -7.04
C LEU A 113 0.90 -6.15 -6.02
N LYS A 114 2.08 -5.51 -6.02
CA LYS A 114 3.14 -5.79 -5.05
C LYS A 114 2.69 -5.49 -3.61
N GLN A 115 2.01 -4.36 -3.40
CA GLN A 115 1.53 -3.95 -2.08
C GLN A 115 0.47 -4.90 -1.53
N VAL A 116 -0.51 -5.35 -2.33
CA VAL A 116 -1.52 -6.29 -1.83
C VAL A 116 -0.89 -7.66 -1.51
N HIS A 117 0.07 -8.12 -2.31
CA HIS A 117 0.80 -9.35 -2.06
C HIS A 117 1.67 -9.26 -0.78
N SER A 118 2.43 -8.17 -0.62
CA SER A 118 3.31 -7.99 0.54
C SER A 118 2.53 -7.90 1.85
N LEU A 119 1.39 -7.19 1.84
CA LEU A 119 0.47 -7.17 2.97
C LEU A 119 -0.14 -8.56 3.22
N PHE A 120 -0.51 -9.30 2.17
CA PHE A 120 -1.04 -10.66 2.32
C PHE A 120 -0.04 -11.56 3.04
N MET A 121 1.22 -11.55 2.60
CA MET A 121 2.29 -12.33 3.23
C MET A 121 2.53 -11.92 4.69
N MET A 122 2.48 -10.62 5.00
CA MET A 122 2.64 -10.13 6.38
C MET A 122 1.59 -10.73 7.33
N PHE A 123 0.37 -11.04 6.87
CA PHE A 123 -0.68 -11.60 7.73
C PHE A 123 -0.87 -13.12 7.62
N ASN A 124 -0.66 -13.70 6.44
CA ASN A 124 -1.01 -15.09 6.15
C ASN A 124 0.22 -15.97 5.85
N GLY A 125 1.37 -15.37 5.56
CA GLY A 125 2.54 -16.08 5.02
C GLY A 125 2.43 -16.33 3.50
N SER A 126 3.29 -17.21 2.98
CA SER A 126 3.37 -17.52 1.55
C SER A 126 2.10 -18.23 1.03
N ILE A 127 1.63 -17.77 -0.14
CA ILE A 127 0.55 -18.39 -0.92
C ILE A 127 0.91 -19.83 -1.26
N ARG A 128 2.15 -20.08 -1.71
CA ARG A 128 2.67 -21.42 -2.01
C ARG A 128 2.69 -22.32 -0.78
N ALA A 129 3.14 -21.82 0.37
CA ALA A 129 3.15 -22.61 1.60
C ALA A 129 1.72 -23.02 2.04
N ILE A 130 0.72 -22.15 1.83
CA ILE A 130 -0.69 -22.48 2.09
C ILE A 130 -1.19 -23.54 1.09
N LEU A 131 -0.84 -23.41 -0.19
CA LEU A 131 -1.18 -24.38 -1.24
C LEU A 131 -0.54 -25.76 -1.01
N GLU A 132 0.68 -25.82 -0.49
CA GLU A 132 1.37 -27.08 -0.16
C GLU A 132 0.69 -27.81 1.01
N ARG A 133 0.19 -27.04 2.00
CA ARG A 133 -0.58 -27.58 3.13
C ARG A 133 -1.97 -28.06 2.70
N GLU A 134 -2.63 -27.33 1.79
CA GLU A 134 -3.92 -27.73 1.25
C GLU A 134 -3.94 -27.65 -0.29
N PRO A 135 -3.58 -28.75 -0.99
CA PRO A 135 -3.48 -28.78 -2.45
C PRO A 135 -4.80 -28.53 -3.19
N SER A 136 -5.96 -28.61 -2.54
CA SER A 136 -7.27 -28.32 -3.15
C SER A 136 -7.40 -26.86 -3.61
N GLY A 137 -6.66 -25.96 -2.96
CA GLY A 137 -6.74 -24.52 -3.16
C GLY A 137 -7.96 -23.86 -2.52
N GLY A 138 -8.85 -24.61 -1.87
CA GLY A 138 -10.02 -24.08 -1.16
C GLY A 138 -9.63 -23.08 -0.07
N LEU A 139 -8.68 -23.46 0.79
CA LEU A 139 -8.17 -22.59 1.85
C LEU A 139 -7.59 -21.28 1.29
N ILE A 140 -6.68 -21.34 0.31
CA ILE A 140 -6.07 -20.11 -0.20
C ILE A 140 -7.09 -19.19 -0.88
N ARG A 141 -8.07 -19.74 -1.61
CA ARG A 141 -9.18 -18.95 -2.20
C ARG A 141 -9.99 -18.26 -1.10
N SER A 142 -10.27 -18.96 0.00
CA SER A 142 -10.99 -18.41 1.14
C SER A 142 -10.23 -17.29 1.86
N HIS A 143 -8.89 -17.28 1.81
CA HIS A 143 -8.07 -16.21 2.35
C HIS A 143 -7.88 -15.04 1.36
N LEU A 144 -7.56 -15.32 0.09
CA LEU A 144 -7.27 -14.29 -0.91
C LEU A 144 -8.50 -13.44 -1.23
N TYR A 145 -9.68 -14.05 -1.38
CA TYR A 145 -10.88 -13.33 -1.77
C TYR A 145 -11.25 -12.18 -0.81
N PRO A 146 -11.56 -12.44 0.47
CA PRO A 146 -11.90 -11.37 1.39
C PRO A 146 -10.74 -10.39 1.59
N PHE A 147 -9.48 -10.86 1.57
CA PHE A 147 -8.31 -10.00 1.76
C PHE A 147 -8.14 -8.97 0.64
N ILE A 148 -8.17 -9.42 -0.62
CA ILE A 148 -8.04 -8.53 -1.78
C ILE A 148 -9.27 -7.63 -1.89
N MET A 149 -10.47 -8.13 -1.59
CA MET A 149 -11.68 -7.31 -1.59
C MET A 149 -11.63 -6.21 -0.52
N ASP A 150 -11.16 -6.51 0.70
CA ASP A 150 -10.97 -5.52 1.75
C ASP A 150 -9.94 -4.46 1.34
N TYR A 151 -8.88 -4.85 0.65
CA TYR A 151 -7.89 -3.92 0.10
C TYR A 151 -8.47 -3.05 -1.04
N LEU A 152 -9.15 -3.65 -2.02
CA LEU A 152 -9.79 -2.93 -3.13
C LEU A 152 -10.86 -1.96 -2.64
N SER A 153 -11.46 -2.21 -1.48
CA SER A 153 -12.45 -1.30 -0.88
C SER A 153 -11.88 0.09 -0.57
N ASP A 154 -10.57 0.20 -0.30
CA ASP A 154 -9.90 1.49 -0.08
C ASP A 154 -9.79 2.33 -1.36
N PHE A 155 -9.99 1.72 -2.54
CA PHE A 155 -9.99 2.40 -3.84
C PHE A 155 -11.41 2.78 -4.31
N LEU A 156 -12.45 2.44 -3.55
CA LEU A 156 -13.83 2.74 -3.93
C LEU A 156 -14.17 4.20 -3.64
N VAL A 157 -14.53 4.93 -4.70
CA VAL A 157 -15.13 6.27 -4.60
C VAL A 157 -16.56 6.16 -5.14
N GLY A 158 -17.53 6.10 -4.22
CA GLY A 158 -18.91 5.80 -4.55
C GLY A 158 -19.07 4.36 -5.03
N LYS A 159 -19.38 4.16 -6.32
CA LYS A 159 -19.54 2.83 -6.95
C LYS A 159 -18.40 2.45 -7.89
N LYS A 160 -17.39 3.32 -8.05
CA LYS A 160 -16.29 3.12 -9.01
C LYS A 160 -14.98 2.90 -8.26
N ILE A 161 -14.19 1.94 -8.73
CA ILE A 161 -12.81 1.75 -8.29
C ILE A 161 -11.96 2.82 -8.98
N GLN A 162 -11.25 3.63 -8.19
CA GLN A 162 -10.33 4.64 -8.69
C GLN A 162 -8.88 4.19 -8.46
N LEU A 163 -8.30 3.53 -9.47
CA LEU A 163 -6.90 3.14 -9.46
C LEU A 163 -5.95 4.35 -9.63
N PRO A 164 -4.66 4.19 -9.32
CA PRO A 164 -3.65 5.22 -9.55
C PRO A 164 -3.63 5.71 -10.99
N SER A 165 -3.79 7.02 -11.16
CA SER A 165 -3.89 7.67 -12.48
C SER A 165 -2.98 8.89 -12.56
N PHE A 166 -3.00 9.59 -13.69
CA PHE A 166 -2.32 10.89 -13.87
C PHE A 166 -2.65 11.93 -12.77
N ARG A 167 -3.76 11.77 -12.05
CA ARG A 167 -4.14 12.64 -10.92
C ARG A 167 -3.29 12.41 -9.66
N ASP A 168 -2.64 11.27 -9.56
CA ASP A 168 -1.86 10.83 -8.42
C ASP A 168 -0.34 10.93 -8.72
N CYS A 169 0.05 11.70 -9.74
CA CYS A 169 1.43 11.80 -10.27
C CYS A 169 2.46 12.43 -9.30
N LEU A 170 2.01 13.10 -8.25
CA LEU A 170 2.86 13.61 -7.15
C LEU A 170 2.74 12.75 -5.89
N THR A 171 2.43 11.47 -6.07
CA THR A 171 2.45 10.45 -5.02
C THR A 171 3.25 9.25 -5.48
N GLU A 172 3.98 8.64 -4.55
CA GLU A 172 4.77 7.42 -4.81
C GLU A 172 4.30 6.30 -3.89
N ARG A 173 3.92 5.16 -4.47
CA ARG A 173 3.57 3.95 -3.73
C ARG A 173 4.85 3.22 -3.30
N GLY A 174 4.75 2.32 -2.33
CA GLY A 174 5.92 1.60 -1.82
C GLY A 174 6.89 2.46 -1.01
N THR A 175 6.52 3.69 -0.67
CA THR A 175 7.34 4.59 0.13
C THR A 175 6.67 4.97 1.45
N VAL A 176 7.48 5.43 2.40
CA VAL A 176 7.04 5.97 3.69
C VAL A 176 7.19 7.48 3.74
N GLN A 177 6.23 8.15 4.38
CA GLN A 177 6.29 9.59 4.58
C GLN A 177 6.86 9.89 5.97
N MET A 178 8.11 10.32 6.01
CA MET A 178 8.81 10.65 7.25
C MET A 178 8.52 12.09 7.72
N LEU A 179 8.27 12.26 9.02
CA LEU A 179 8.16 13.57 9.66
C LEU A 179 9.55 14.19 9.82
N THR A 180 9.75 15.41 9.30
CA THR A 180 10.94 16.20 9.62
C THR A 180 10.85 16.69 11.06
N ILE A 181 11.76 16.24 11.91
CA ILE A 181 11.80 16.61 13.33
C ILE A 181 13.09 17.38 13.67
N GLY A 182 12.99 18.33 14.59
CA GLY A 182 14.15 19.05 15.13
C GLY A 182 15.00 18.16 16.05
N ARG A 183 16.25 18.57 16.29
CA ARG A 183 17.23 17.80 17.08
C ARG A 183 16.72 17.42 18.48
N GLU A 184 16.06 18.33 19.18
CA GLU A 184 15.52 18.04 20.51
C GLU A 184 14.42 16.96 20.48
N ALA A 185 13.49 17.07 19.53
CA ALA A 185 12.43 16.08 19.36
C ALA A 185 13.00 14.71 18.97
N ALA A 186 14.04 14.69 18.13
CA ALA A 186 14.73 13.46 17.77
C ALA A 186 15.35 12.74 18.97
N ILE A 187 15.96 13.49 19.91
CA ILE A 187 16.54 12.91 21.13
C ILE A 187 15.44 12.31 22.02
N GLU A 188 14.31 13.00 22.19
CA GLU A 188 13.19 12.48 22.98
C GLU A 188 12.56 11.23 22.35
N VAL A 189 12.40 11.21 21.02
CA VAL A 189 11.91 10.04 20.28
C VAL A 189 12.87 8.85 20.45
N GLN A 190 14.18 9.07 20.27
CA GLN A 190 15.18 8.02 20.47
C GLN A 190 15.18 7.51 21.92
N SER A 191 15.02 8.39 22.91
CA SER A 191 14.89 7.98 24.30
C SER A 191 13.63 7.14 24.54
N LEU A 192 12.51 7.47 23.89
CA LEU A 192 11.29 6.68 23.96
C LEU A 192 11.47 5.29 23.35
N VAL A 193 12.08 5.18 22.16
CA VAL A 193 12.39 3.90 21.50
C VAL A 193 13.15 2.98 22.46
N ARG A 194 14.22 3.48 23.08
CA ARG A 194 15.03 2.68 24.03
C ARG A 194 14.25 2.17 25.24
N VAL A 195 13.33 2.98 25.78
CA VAL A 195 12.51 2.55 26.93
C VAL A 195 11.46 1.53 26.52
N VAL A 196 10.82 1.71 25.36
CA VAL A 196 9.82 0.77 24.86
C VAL A 196 10.46 -0.59 24.55
N GLU A 197 11.63 -0.60 23.92
CA GLU A 197 12.36 -1.84 23.62
C GLU A 197 12.81 -2.58 24.89
N SER A 198 13.07 -1.88 26.00
CA SER A 198 13.41 -2.54 27.27
C SER A 198 12.20 -3.07 28.05
N CYS A 199 10.96 -2.76 27.64
CA CYS A 199 9.73 -3.24 28.30
C CYS A 199 9.39 -4.70 27.98
N ALA A 200 10.14 -5.38 27.11
CA ALA A 200 9.97 -6.80 26.83
C ALA A 200 11.09 -7.67 27.43
N GLY A 201 11.79 -7.16 28.44
CA GLY A 201 12.86 -7.86 29.12
C GLY A 201 14.11 -8.00 28.25
N THR A 202 14.59 -9.23 28.06
CA THR A 202 15.85 -9.54 27.36
C THR A 202 15.69 -9.73 25.85
N THR A 203 14.46 -9.81 25.35
CA THR A 203 14.19 -10.09 23.94
C THR A 203 14.12 -8.78 23.14
N PRO A 204 14.81 -8.68 22.00
CA PRO A 204 14.69 -7.51 21.14
C PRO A 204 13.24 -7.38 20.65
N CYS A 205 12.61 -6.25 20.98
CA CYS A 205 11.35 -5.83 20.36
C CYS A 205 11.63 -4.77 19.32
N TYR A 206 10.69 -4.62 18.40
CA TYR A 206 10.77 -3.58 17.38
C TYR A 206 9.66 -2.56 17.58
N SER A 207 9.90 -1.34 17.13
CA SER A 207 8.93 -0.26 17.29
C SER A 207 8.81 0.60 16.05
N LEU A 208 7.60 1.11 15.83
CA LEU A 208 7.31 2.17 14.89
C LEU A 208 6.55 3.28 15.61
N ILE A 209 7.00 4.52 15.45
CA ILE A 209 6.38 5.69 16.06
C ILE A 209 5.85 6.57 14.95
N PHE A 210 4.56 6.87 15.01
CA PHE A 210 3.85 7.74 14.08
C PHE A 210 3.34 8.97 14.79
N PHE A 211 3.29 10.07 14.06
CA PHE A 211 2.58 11.28 14.46
C PHE A 211 1.65 11.70 13.33
N GLN A 212 0.35 11.77 13.61
CA GLN A 212 -0.70 11.81 12.60
C GLN A 212 -0.65 10.56 11.71
N ASP A 213 -0.34 10.72 10.42
CA ASP A 213 -0.12 9.64 9.45
C ASP A 213 1.35 9.53 9.02
N LEU A 214 2.27 10.29 9.65
CA LEU A 214 3.67 10.37 9.28
C LEU A 214 4.53 9.50 10.20
N LEU A 215 5.49 8.79 9.62
CA LEU A 215 6.46 8.00 10.35
C LEU A 215 7.51 8.92 10.98
N VAL A 216 7.79 8.71 12.26
CA VAL A 216 8.78 9.49 13.03
C VAL A 216 10.04 8.66 13.25
N SER A 217 9.86 7.39 13.60
CA SER A 217 10.95 6.45 13.85
C SER A 217 10.48 5.02 13.59
N THR A 218 11.40 4.18 13.14
CA THR A 218 11.22 2.74 12.94
C THR A 218 12.50 2.04 13.39
N THR A 219 12.38 0.85 13.96
CA THR A 219 13.51 -0.06 14.24
C THR A 219 13.44 -1.37 13.45
N VAL A 220 12.46 -1.50 12.54
CA VAL A 220 12.36 -2.64 11.61
C VAL A 220 13.04 -2.33 10.27
N SER A 221 13.20 -3.38 9.46
CA SER A 221 13.75 -3.32 8.10
C SER A 221 12.99 -2.33 7.20
N PRO A 222 13.59 -1.78 6.12
CA PRO A 222 12.88 -0.92 5.18
C PRO A 222 11.64 -1.59 4.56
N ASP A 223 11.75 -2.84 4.12
CA ASP A 223 10.65 -3.60 3.51
C ASP A 223 9.49 -3.83 4.47
N ASP A 224 9.80 -4.24 5.70
CA ASP A 224 8.78 -4.43 6.74
C ASP A 224 8.19 -3.09 7.19
N THR A 225 8.99 -2.03 7.23
CA THR A 225 8.54 -0.66 7.52
C THR A 225 7.47 -0.22 6.52
N ILE A 226 7.64 -0.48 5.22
CA ILE A 226 6.66 -0.09 4.20
C ILE A 226 5.31 -0.78 4.42
N ASN A 227 5.32 -2.09 4.70
CA ASN A 227 4.09 -2.86 4.94
C ASN A 227 3.38 -2.39 6.21
N LEU A 228 4.12 -2.19 7.29
CA LEU A 228 3.59 -1.72 8.56
C LEU A 228 3.11 -0.27 8.49
N PHE A 229 3.83 0.60 7.80
CA PHE A 229 3.41 1.97 7.49
C PHE A 229 2.09 1.96 6.72
N THR A 230 2.02 1.16 5.66
CA THR A 230 0.82 1.04 4.82
C THR A 230 -0.38 0.58 5.66
N TYR A 231 -0.21 -0.51 6.41
CA TYR A 231 -1.27 -1.03 7.29
C TYR A 231 -1.68 -0.04 8.38
N ALA A 232 -0.70 0.63 9.02
CA ALA A 232 -0.96 1.59 10.08
C ALA A 232 -1.80 2.76 9.57
N VAL A 233 -1.42 3.36 8.44
CA VAL A 233 -2.15 4.46 7.83
C VAL A 233 -3.56 4.03 7.38
N LEU A 234 -3.69 2.81 6.88
CA LEU A 234 -4.99 2.27 6.44
C LEU A 234 -5.94 1.95 7.59
N ARG A 235 -5.43 1.48 8.74
CA ARG A 235 -6.27 0.86 9.79
C ARG A 235 -6.00 1.32 11.22
N LEU A 236 -4.78 1.77 11.56
CA LEU A 236 -4.38 2.00 12.96
C LEU A 236 -4.28 3.46 13.36
N THR A 237 -3.89 4.41 12.48
CA THR A 237 -3.66 5.81 12.90
C THR A 237 -4.93 6.48 13.45
N PRO A 238 -4.83 7.58 14.23
CA PRO A 238 -6.01 8.23 14.79
C PRO A 238 -6.95 8.73 13.70
N ARG A 239 -6.38 9.08 12.54
CA ARG A 239 -7.13 9.41 11.34
C ARG A 239 -7.80 8.17 10.75
N ALA A 240 -7.13 7.02 10.65
CA ALA A 240 -7.76 5.77 10.23
C ALA A 240 -9.00 5.43 11.07
N LEU A 241 -8.94 5.65 12.38
CA LEU A 241 -10.04 5.39 13.32
C LEU A 241 -11.13 6.48 13.32
N SER A 242 -10.83 7.71 12.90
CA SER A 242 -11.79 8.81 12.82
C SER A 242 -12.36 8.97 11.41
N SER A 243 -13.69 8.97 11.30
CA SER A 243 -14.36 9.26 10.04
C SER A 243 -14.26 10.74 9.71
N GLY A 244 -13.65 11.10 8.57
CA GLY A 244 -13.82 12.43 7.96
C GLY A 244 -12.66 13.43 8.10
N VAL A 245 -11.46 13.02 8.53
CA VAL A 245 -10.27 13.89 8.54
C VAL A 245 -9.41 13.65 7.29
N SER A 246 -8.99 14.73 6.62
CA SER A 246 -8.04 14.72 5.50
C SER A 246 -6.75 14.01 5.88
N SER A 247 -6.36 12.96 5.14
CA SER A 247 -5.07 12.29 5.33
C SER A 247 -3.99 12.90 4.47
N TRP A 248 -2.75 12.88 4.97
CA TRP A 248 -1.56 13.21 4.19
C TRP A 248 -1.11 12.07 3.28
N SER A 249 -1.57 10.85 3.59
CA SER A 249 -1.17 9.67 2.87
C SER A 249 -1.86 9.59 1.50
N TYR A 250 -1.10 9.15 0.50
CA TYR A 250 -1.65 8.75 -0.80
C TYR A 250 -2.64 7.56 -0.67
N LEU A 251 -2.54 6.82 0.44
CA LEU A 251 -3.35 5.65 0.76
C LEU A 251 -4.79 6.02 1.12
N ARG A 252 -5.06 7.27 1.51
CA ARG A 252 -6.41 7.69 1.94
C ARG A 252 -6.82 8.97 1.22
N LYS A 253 -7.55 8.78 0.11
CA LYS A 253 -8.12 9.88 -0.67
C LYS A 253 -9.18 10.59 0.18
N GLY A 254 -9.01 11.90 0.39
CA GLY A 254 -9.96 12.71 1.13
C GLY A 254 -11.33 12.69 0.46
N ASN A 255 -12.39 12.41 1.23
CA ASN A 255 -13.77 12.48 0.77
C ASN A 255 -14.12 13.91 0.32
N SER A 256 -14.11 14.16 -0.99
CA SER A 256 -14.98 15.16 -1.57
C SER A 256 -16.39 14.57 -1.60
N ALA A 257 -17.15 14.84 -0.54
CA ALA A 257 -18.60 14.68 -0.41
C ALA A 257 -19.25 13.41 -1.03
N SER A 258 -19.45 12.38 -0.21
CA SER A 258 -20.77 11.75 -0.16
C SER A 258 -21.06 11.28 1.27
N ARG A 259 -21.97 12.00 1.94
CA ARG A 259 -22.66 11.51 3.12
C ARG A 259 -23.69 10.50 2.62
N ILE A 260 -23.53 9.23 2.95
CA ILE A 260 -24.68 8.37 3.20
C ILE A 260 -24.44 7.68 4.53
N ALA A 261 -25.42 7.85 5.40
CA ALA A 261 -25.52 7.27 6.73
C ALA A 261 -25.34 5.75 6.70
N ALA A 262 -25.04 5.21 7.88
CA ALA A 262 -25.10 3.80 8.21
C ALA A 262 -26.29 3.11 7.50
N GLY A 263 -25.98 2.09 6.70
CA GLY A 263 -26.94 1.27 5.96
C GLY A 263 -26.67 1.26 4.46
N SER A 264 -25.83 0.34 3.99
CA SER A 264 -25.72 0.02 2.56
C SER A 264 -25.42 -1.49 2.38
N PRO A 265 -26.00 -2.18 1.37
CA PRO A 265 -26.30 -3.61 1.38
C PRO A 265 -25.18 -4.49 0.80
N VAL A 266 -23.91 -4.14 1.01
CA VAL A 266 -22.76 -4.96 0.51
C VAL A 266 -22.66 -6.30 1.25
N VAL A 267 -23.26 -6.39 2.45
CA VAL A 267 -23.31 -7.62 3.25
C VAL A 267 -24.05 -8.76 2.52
N HIS A 268 -25.05 -8.44 1.69
CA HIS A 268 -25.82 -9.49 1.01
C HIS A 268 -25.09 -10.10 -0.20
N SER A 269 -24.34 -9.32 -0.97
CA SER A 269 -23.57 -9.84 -2.12
C SER A 269 -22.38 -10.69 -1.69
N ALA A 270 -21.72 -10.33 -0.56
CA ALA A 270 -20.63 -11.11 0.02
C ALA A 270 -21.13 -12.47 0.55
N SER A 271 -22.28 -12.49 1.24
CA SER A 271 -22.85 -13.74 1.79
C SER A 271 -23.31 -14.73 0.70
N VAL A 272 -23.83 -14.23 -0.42
CA VAL A 272 -24.26 -15.08 -1.54
C VAL A 272 -23.04 -15.65 -2.27
N LEU A 273 -21.95 -14.88 -2.39
CA LEU A 273 -20.74 -15.33 -3.09
C LEU A 273 -19.82 -16.22 -2.23
N GLU A 274 -19.80 -16.04 -0.90
CA GLU A 274 -19.19 -16.98 0.05
C GLU A 274 -19.79 -18.38 -0.12
N HIS A 275 -21.10 -18.49 -0.38
CA HIS A 275 -21.74 -19.77 -0.72
C HIS A 275 -21.32 -20.33 -2.09
N PHE A 276 -21.04 -19.49 -3.09
CA PHE A 276 -20.64 -19.97 -4.43
C PHE A 276 -19.21 -20.56 -4.46
N TYR A 277 -18.26 -19.99 -3.71
CA TYR A 277 -16.93 -20.59 -3.57
C TYR A 277 -16.91 -21.80 -2.62
N HIS A 278 -17.83 -21.88 -1.65
CA HIS A 278 -18.00 -23.06 -0.79
C HIS A 278 -18.73 -24.23 -1.47
N SER A 279 -19.59 -23.99 -2.47
CA SER A 279 -20.48 -25.01 -3.07
C SER A 279 -19.81 -25.98 -4.05
N HIS A 280 -18.56 -25.79 -4.46
CA HIS A 280 -17.93 -26.65 -5.49
C HIS A 280 -16.93 -27.67 -4.96
N GLY A 281 -16.87 -27.85 -3.63
CA GLY A 281 -16.30 -29.04 -3.00
C GLY A 281 -17.33 -30.17 -2.94
N ASN A 282 -17.65 -30.82 -4.06
CA ASN A 282 -18.40 -32.09 -4.03
C ASN A 282 -17.46 -33.24 -3.63
N SER A 283 -17.10 -33.28 -2.35
CA SER A 283 -16.86 -34.52 -1.62
C SER A 283 -17.64 -34.47 -0.32
N VAL A 284 -18.42 -35.52 -0.08
CA VAL A 284 -19.26 -35.68 1.12
C VAL A 284 -18.35 -35.74 2.34
N GLY A 285 -18.38 -34.69 3.17
CA GLY A 285 -17.89 -34.71 4.54
C GLY A 285 -16.79 -33.71 4.90
N GLN A 286 -17.13 -32.43 5.07
CA GLN A 286 -16.70 -31.59 6.21
C GLN A 286 -17.29 -30.18 6.02
N ASP A 287 -18.29 -29.88 6.83
CA ASP A 287 -18.78 -28.53 7.07
C ASP A 287 -17.71 -27.79 7.91
N GLY A 288 -16.63 -27.37 7.24
CA GLY A 288 -15.51 -26.66 7.83
C GLY A 288 -15.52 -25.23 7.36
N SER A 289 -16.34 -24.38 7.96
CA SER A 289 -16.22 -22.92 7.76
C SER A 289 -14.82 -22.50 8.23
N TYR A 290 -13.91 -22.28 7.28
CA TYR A 290 -12.58 -21.79 7.58
C TYR A 290 -12.72 -20.46 8.32
N HIS A 291 -12.18 -20.36 9.53
CA HIS A 291 -12.18 -19.10 10.27
C HIS A 291 -11.14 -18.15 9.64
N VAL A 292 -11.54 -17.43 8.59
CA VAL A 292 -10.66 -16.52 7.84
C VAL A 292 -10.51 -15.20 8.58
N LYS A 293 -9.26 -14.86 8.93
CA LYS A 293 -8.90 -13.56 9.51
C LYS A 293 -8.95 -12.49 8.41
N ARG A 294 -9.64 -11.38 8.66
CA ARG A 294 -9.79 -10.24 7.74
C ARG A 294 -9.09 -8.99 8.27
N PRO A 295 -7.75 -8.94 8.25
CA PRO A 295 -6.96 -7.87 8.86
C PRO A 295 -7.23 -6.48 8.24
N LEU A 296 -7.57 -6.44 6.96
CA LEU A 296 -7.84 -5.22 6.22
C LEU A 296 -9.28 -4.74 6.33
N GLN A 297 -10.14 -5.35 7.16
CA GLN A 297 -11.51 -4.88 7.30
C GLN A 297 -11.57 -3.50 7.98
N LEU A 298 -12.27 -2.55 7.34
CA LEU A 298 -12.42 -1.18 7.84
C LEU A 298 -13.23 -1.10 9.14
N GLY A 299 -12.83 -0.21 10.04
CA GLY A 299 -13.61 0.12 11.25
C GLY A 299 -13.67 -0.97 12.33
N ARG A 300 -12.76 -1.96 12.28
CA ARG A 300 -12.71 -3.08 13.24
C ARG A 300 -11.75 -2.87 14.41
N TRP A 301 -11.08 -1.73 14.44
CA TRP A 301 -10.17 -1.34 15.51
C TRP A 301 -10.86 -0.33 16.42
N ALA A 302 -10.66 -0.48 17.73
CA ALA A 302 -11.15 0.44 18.74
C ALA A 302 -10.06 0.75 19.75
N ARG A 303 -10.09 1.96 20.31
CA ARG A 303 -9.15 2.38 21.38
C ARG A 303 -9.76 2.10 22.75
N GLU A 304 -9.01 1.40 23.60
CA GLU A 304 -9.38 1.13 24.98
C GLU A 304 -9.06 2.31 25.91
N LYS A 305 -9.43 2.18 27.19
CA LYS A 305 -9.22 3.22 28.22
C LYS A 305 -7.75 3.43 28.54
N ASP A 306 -6.94 2.39 28.41
CA ASP A 306 -5.51 2.40 28.64
C ASP A 306 -4.71 2.96 27.45
N GLY A 307 -5.39 3.26 26.33
CA GLY A 307 -4.79 3.80 25.10
C GLY A 307 -4.36 2.74 24.09
N PHE A 308 -4.39 1.44 24.42
CA PHE A 308 -4.12 0.39 23.44
C PHE A 308 -5.28 0.21 22.46
N LEU A 309 -4.94 -0.24 21.25
CA LEU A 309 -5.90 -0.59 20.22
C LEU A 309 -6.22 -2.08 20.31
N VAL A 310 -7.50 -2.40 20.18
CA VAL A 310 -8.01 -3.77 20.18
C VAL A 310 -8.89 -4.04 18.96
N THR A 311 -8.96 -5.30 18.57
CA THR A 311 -9.78 -5.77 17.47
C THR A 311 -10.22 -7.21 17.71
N ASN A 312 -11.42 -7.55 17.25
CA ASN A 312 -11.95 -8.92 17.32
C ASN A 312 -11.62 -9.77 16.08
N ILE A 313 -10.83 -9.25 15.13
CA ILE A 313 -10.48 -9.97 13.88
C ILE A 313 -9.75 -11.29 14.15
N TRP A 314 -8.93 -11.35 15.21
CA TRP A 314 -8.19 -12.55 15.60
C TRP A 314 -8.98 -13.48 16.54
N GLY A 315 -10.26 -13.19 16.78
CA GLY A 315 -11.11 -13.95 17.68
C GLY A 315 -10.98 -13.54 19.14
N THR A 316 -11.68 -14.29 20.00
CA THR A 316 -11.66 -14.15 21.46
C THR A 316 -10.99 -15.39 22.05
N GLU A 317 -10.14 -15.21 23.06
CA GLU A 317 -9.49 -16.35 23.71
C GLU A 317 -10.51 -17.17 24.52
N ILE A 318 -10.38 -18.50 24.51
CA ILE A 318 -11.36 -19.40 25.15
C ILE A 318 -11.36 -19.26 26.69
N ALA A 319 -10.26 -18.75 27.27
CA ALA A 319 -10.05 -18.61 28.71
C ALA A 319 -10.30 -17.20 29.28
N SER A 320 -10.37 -16.18 28.42
CA SER A 320 -10.50 -14.78 28.83
C SER A 320 -11.44 -14.04 27.87
N SER A 321 -12.33 -13.18 28.38
CA SER A 321 -13.21 -12.36 27.54
C SER A 321 -12.49 -11.24 26.77
N SER A 322 -11.16 -11.32 26.64
CA SER A 322 -10.30 -10.40 25.88
C SER A 322 -10.13 -10.85 24.43
N SER A 323 -10.00 -9.87 23.54
CA SER A 323 -9.70 -10.14 22.14
C SER A 323 -8.25 -10.60 21.99
N ALA A 324 -8.02 -11.60 21.12
CA ALA A 324 -6.68 -12.10 20.86
C ALA A 324 -5.80 -11.02 20.22
N THR A 325 -4.54 -10.94 20.64
CA THR A 325 -3.56 -9.99 20.14
C THR A 325 -3.19 -10.33 18.69
N PRO A 326 -3.29 -9.38 17.75
CA PRO A 326 -2.96 -9.61 16.36
C PRO A 326 -1.51 -10.07 16.16
N THR A 327 -1.32 -10.97 15.19
CA THR A 327 0.00 -11.49 14.82
C THR A 327 0.31 -11.22 13.36
N ILE A 328 1.58 -10.92 13.08
CA ILE A 328 2.13 -10.68 11.74
C ILE A 328 3.43 -11.45 11.54
N TRP A 329 3.89 -11.57 10.30
CA TRP A 329 5.20 -12.08 9.92
C TRP A 329 6.10 -10.92 9.45
N LEU A 330 7.33 -10.87 9.96
CA LEU A 330 8.36 -10.00 9.40
C LEU A 330 9.11 -10.76 8.31
N ARG A 331 9.30 -10.13 7.15
CA ARG A 331 9.97 -10.76 6.02
C ARG A 331 11.46 -10.95 6.28
N GLN A 332 12.12 -9.97 6.89
CA GLN A 332 13.57 -10.05 7.08
C GLN A 332 13.98 -11.15 8.08
N THR A 333 13.23 -11.30 9.17
CA THR A 333 13.56 -12.26 10.23
C THR A 333 12.86 -13.61 10.05
N GLU A 334 11.85 -13.68 9.18
CA GLU A 334 10.95 -14.84 9.04
C GLU A 334 10.28 -15.24 10.37
N GLU A 335 10.17 -14.31 11.31
CA GLU A 335 9.57 -14.54 12.63
C GLU A 335 8.16 -13.97 12.72
N GLN A 336 7.32 -14.68 13.47
CA GLN A 336 5.99 -14.22 13.83
C GLN A 336 6.06 -13.26 15.03
N MET A 337 5.42 -12.11 14.91
CA MET A 337 5.38 -11.03 15.90
C MET A 337 3.95 -10.79 16.37
N TYR A 338 3.76 -10.51 17.66
CA TYR A 338 2.57 -9.84 18.16
C TYR A 338 2.62 -8.36 17.80
N LEU A 339 1.50 -7.80 17.34
CA LEU A 339 1.32 -6.39 17.02
C LEU A 339 0.51 -5.70 18.12
N CYS A 340 1.16 -4.86 18.91
CA CYS A 340 0.54 -4.04 19.94
C CYS A 340 0.57 -2.57 19.52
N ALA A 341 -0.58 -1.98 19.21
CA ALA A 341 -0.67 -0.57 18.88
C ALA A 341 -1.21 0.24 20.06
N TYR A 342 -0.53 1.32 20.43
CA TYR A 342 -0.92 2.26 21.47
C TYR A 342 -1.12 3.65 20.86
N GLN A 343 -2.12 4.39 21.35
CA GLN A 343 -2.43 5.73 20.88
C GLN A 343 -2.60 6.73 22.01
N HIS A 344 -1.95 7.88 21.83
CA HIS A 344 -2.17 9.07 22.65
C HIS A 344 -2.28 10.31 21.77
N LYS A 345 -3.47 10.93 21.71
CA LYS A 345 -3.81 12.05 20.82
C LYS A 345 -3.38 11.76 19.37
N SER A 346 -2.34 12.43 18.87
CA SER A 346 -1.81 12.31 17.51
C SER A 346 -0.69 11.28 17.39
N LEU A 347 -0.16 10.78 18.51
CA LEU A 347 0.91 9.79 18.54
C LEU A 347 0.31 8.38 18.42
N THR A 348 0.88 7.56 17.54
CA THR A 348 0.65 6.11 17.51
C THR A 348 1.99 5.39 17.66
N LEU A 349 2.09 4.51 18.64
CA LEU A 349 3.22 3.61 18.83
C LEU A 349 2.77 2.21 18.40
N ILE A 350 3.51 1.55 17.53
CA ILE A 350 3.37 0.13 17.24
C ILE A 350 4.57 -0.57 17.85
N LEU A 351 4.30 -1.54 18.71
CA LEU A 351 5.28 -2.41 19.33
C LEU A 351 5.12 -3.81 18.75
N LEU A 352 6.22 -4.39 18.28
CA LEU A 352 6.30 -5.74 17.74
C LEU A 352 7.13 -6.61 18.69
N ILE A 353 6.51 -7.71 19.14
CA ILE A 353 7.09 -8.60 20.13
C ILE A 353 7.16 -10.00 19.55
N PRO A 354 8.33 -10.67 19.50
CA PRO A 354 8.44 -12.03 18.98
C PRO A 354 7.52 -13.00 19.71
N VAL A 355 6.71 -13.76 18.97
CA VAL A 355 5.77 -14.72 19.56
C VAL A 355 6.50 -15.79 20.38
N SER A 356 7.68 -16.20 19.90
CA SER A 356 8.58 -17.15 20.57
C SER A 356 9.08 -16.69 21.94
N SER A 357 9.05 -15.39 22.22
CA SER A 357 9.58 -14.81 23.46
C SER A 357 8.58 -14.76 24.60
N ILE A 358 7.30 -14.98 24.33
CA ILE A 358 6.22 -14.84 25.30
C ILE A 358 5.75 -16.22 25.75
N LEU A 359 6.20 -16.63 26.95
CA LEU A 359 5.94 -17.96 27.51
C LEU A 359 4.46 -18.21 27.85
N ASN A 360 3.70 -17.16 28.20
CA ASN A 360 2.32 -17.26 28.68
C ASN A 360 1.27 -16.64 27.71
N GLY A 361 1.57 -16.61 26.41
CA GLY A 361 0.67 -16.06 25.39
C GLY A 361 0.12 -14.67 25.74
N GLU A 362 -1.20 -14.52 25.73
CA GLU A 362 -1.89 -13.23 26.00
C GLU A 362 -1.60 -12.64 27.39
N GLN A 363 -1.38 -13.48 28.40
CA GLN A 363 -1.02 -12.98 29.74
C GLN A 363 0.35 -12.31 29.74
N GLY A 364 1.31 -12.87 29.01
CA GLY A 364 2.62 -12.26 28.85
C GLY A 364 2.55 -10.95 28.07
N ILE A 365 1.69 -10.87 27.05
CA ILE A 365 1.44 -9.62 26.33
C ILE A 365 0.83 -8.56 27.23
N SER A 366 -0.13 -8.94 28.07
CA SER A 366 -0.75 -8.02 29.04
C SER A 366 0.27 -7.45 30.03
N LEU A 367 1.23 -8.27 30.48
CA LEU A 367 2.34 -7.83 31.32
C LEU A 367 3.23 -6.82 30.59
N VAL A 368 3.58 -7.07 29.32
CA VAL A 368 4.39 -6.12 28.52
C VAL A 368 3.63 -4.82 28.32
N LYS A 369 2.32 -4.86 28.00
CA LYS A 369 1.48 -3.66 27.88
C LYS A 369 1.50 -2.85 29.18
N GLN A 370 1.39 -3.50 30.34
CA GLN A 370 1.50 -2.85 31.64
C GLN A 370 2.87 -2.21 31.86
N GLN A 371 3.96 -2.91 31.55
CA GLN A 371 5.32 -2.36 31.66
C GLN A 371 5.54 -1.14 30.76
N VAL A 372 4.97 -1.15 29.54
CA VAL A 372 5.00 0.01 28.64
C VAL A 372 4.27 1.21 29.25
N LEU A 373 3.10 0.99 29.87
CA LEU A 373 2.35 2.07 30.53
C LEU A 373 3.12 2.62 31.74
N GLU A 374 3.71 1.77 32.56
CA GLU A 374 4.45 2.18 33.76
C GLU A 374 5.75 2.93 33.41
N ASN A 375 6.52 2.43 32.43
CA ASN A 375 7.85 2.93 32.14
C ASN A 375 7.89 4.01 31.05
N ALA A 376 7.01 3.94 30.05
CA ALA A 376 7.09 4.79 28.85
C ALA A 376 6.01 5.87 28.77
N SER A 377 4.89 5.79 29.52
CA SER A 377 3.77 6.74 29.42
C SER A 377 4.18 8.21 29.51
N THR A 378 4.98 8.57 30.53
CA THR A 378 5.47 9.96 30.70
C THR A 378 6.33 10.41 29.52
N LYS A 379 7.13 9.51 28.92
CA LYS A 379 7.93 9.82 27.73
C LYS A 379 7.06 9.96 26.48
N MET A 380 6.04 9.12 26.33
CA MET A 380 5.08 9.25 25.23
C MET A 380 4.36 10.59 25.25
N LEU A 381 3.94 11.06 26.44
CA LEU A 381 3.32 12.39 26.60
C LEU A 381 4.28 13.51 26.19
N LYS A 382 5.55 13.44 26.63
CA LYS A 382 6.57 14.43 26.27
C LYS A 382 6.88 14.45 24.77
N VAL A 383 6.99 13.27 24.15
CA VAL A 383 7.21 13.14 22.70
C VAL A 383 6.02 13.73 21.95
N GLU A 384 4.78 13.39 22.32
CA GLU A 384 3.59 13.98 21.70
C GLU A 384 3.58 15.50 21.81
N GLU A 385 3.86 16.04 22.99
CA GLU A 385 3.90 17.50 23.21
C GLU A 385 4.99 18.17 22.35
N LYS A 386 6.20 17.61 22.31
CA LYS A 386 7.32 18.14 21.51
C LYS A 386 7.02 18.10 20.02
N LEU A 387 6.46 16.99 19.52
CA LEU A 387 6.08 16.84 18.11
C LEU A 387 4.94 17.80 17.76
N SER A 388 3.92 17.92 18.62
CA SER A 388 2.82 18.86 18.43
C SER A 388 3.28 20.33 18.40
N LYS A 389 4.27 20.72 19.21
CA LYS A 389 4.86 22.07 19.16
C LYS A 389 5.64 22.35 17.87
N GLY A 390 6.32 21.33 17.33
CA GLY A 390 7.05 21.42 16.07
C GLY A 390 6.21 21.20 14.81
N TRP A 391 4.92 20.86 14.98
CA TRP A 391 4.05 20.48 13.86
C TRP A 391 3.60 21.71 13.07
N GLY A 392 4.08 21.84 11.83
CA GLY A 392 3.72 22.91 10.91
C GLY A 392 2.29 22.82 10.32
N GLY A 393 1.44 21.94 10.83
CA GLY A 393 0.07 21.74 10.35
C GLY A 393 -0.01 21.04 8.98
N GLU A 394 -1.21 21.03 8.39
CA GLU A 394 -1.52 20.39 7.09
C GLU A 394 -0.80 21.01 5.87
N ASN A 395 -0.04 22.08 6.08
CA ASN A 395 0.76 22.72 5.03
C ASN A 395 2.26 22.75 5.39
N ALA A 396 2.73 21.93 6.33
CA ALA A 396 4.12 21.92 6.81
C ALA A 396 5.16 21.79 5.67
N TYR A 397 4.81 21.06 4.61
CA TYR A 397 5.67 20.85 3.43
C TYR A 397 5.23 21.66 2.21
N HIS A 398 4.40 22.69 2.39
CA HIS A 398 4.06 23.59 1.31
C HIS A 398 5.23 24.52 1.02
N VAL A 399 5.73 24.48 -0.21
CA VAL A 399 6.66 25.49 -0.72
C VAL A 399 5.90 26.37 -1.72
N SER A 400 5.81 27.67 -1.42
CA SER A 400 5.10 28.63 -2.27
C SER A 400 5.69 28.66 -3.68
N GLY A 401 4.84 28.59 -4.71
CA GLY A 401 5.25 28.56 -6.11
C GLY A 401 5.58 27.17 -6.68
N TYR A 402 5.78 26.16 -5.83
CA TYR A 402 6.19 24.83 -6.26
C TYR A 402 5.11 23.79 -6.01
N ARG A 403 5.00 22.83 -6.92
CA ARG A 403 4.39 21.53 -6.66
C ARG A 403 5.43 20.48 -6.97
N TYR A 404 5.69 19.60 -6.02
CA TYR A 404 6.82 18.70 -6.10
C TYR A 404 6.54 17.35 -5.45
N LEU A 405 7.33 16.37 -5.85
CA LEU A 405 7.50 15.07 -5.23
C LEU A 405 9.00 14.78 -5.15
N LEU A 406 9.48 14.47 -3.96
CA LEU A 406 10.81 13.97 -3.68
C LEU A 406 10.69 12.47 -3.35
N VAL A 407 11.54 11.67 -3.97
CA VAL A 407 11.66 10.23 -3.70
C VAL A 407 13.12 9.92 -3.41
N ASP A 408 13.37 9.12 -2.37
CA ASP A 408 14.66 8.57 -2.01
C ASP A 408 14.50 7.05 -2.06
N ASP A 409 14.95 6.45 -3.17
CA ASP A 409 14.77 5.02 -3.43
C ASP A 409 15.59 4.17 -2.46
N ASP A 410 16.81 4.62 -2.11
CA ASP A 410 17.68 3.93 -1.15
C ASP A 410 17.02 3.74 0.21
N ARG A 411 16.20 4.72 0.61
CA ARG A 411 15.52 4.72 1.92
C ARG A 411 14.04 4.36 1.83
N ASN A 412 13.50 4.19 0.63
CA ASN A 412 12.07 4.07 0.36
C ASN A 412 11.24 5.20 1.03
N VAL A 413 11.75 6.44 1.00
CA VAL A 413 11.07 7.60 1.61
C VAL A 413 10.57 8.53 0.52
N SER A 414 9.37 9.07 0.70
CA SER A 414 8.87 10.13 -0.17
C SER A 414 8.38 11.35 0.60
N ARG A 415 8.43 12.51 -0.07
CA ARG A 415 7.86 13.76 0.40
C ARG A 415 7.26 14.53 -0.76
N ALA A 416 5.98 14.89 -0.64
CA ALA A 416 5.29 15.65 -1.67
C ALA A 416 4.73 16.97 -1.13
N SER A 417 4.36 17.84 -2.06
CA SER A 417 3.48 18.97 -1.77
C SER A 417 2.15 18.49 -1.17
N PRO A 418 1.54 19.27 -0.24
CA PRO A 418 0.29 18.85 0.39
C PRO A 418 -0.83 18.57 -0.63
N PRO A 419 -1.69 17.56 -0.44
CA PRO A 419 -2.72 17.18 -1.42
C PRO A 419 -3.63 18.33 -1.87
N VAL A 420 -4.06 19.19 -0.94
CA VAL A 420 -4.90 20.38 -1.22
C VAL A 420 -4.19 21.39 -2.15
N LYS A 421 -2.85 21.39 -2.14
CA LYS A 421 -2.05 22.21 -3.05
C LYS A 421 -1.92 21.51 -4.41
N VAL A 422 -1.77 20.20 -4.44
CA VAL A 422 -1.71 19.43 -5.69
C VAL A 422 -3.02 19.53 -6.48
N THR A 423 -4.18 19.62 -5.82
CA THR A 423 -5.48 19.81 -6.49
C THR A 423 -5.61 21.13 -7.24
N THR A 424 -4.68 22.09 -7.05
CA THR A 424 -4.69 23.35 -7.83
C THR A 424 -4.07 23.19 -9.22
N LEU A 425 -3.41 22.06 -9.51
CA LEU A 425 -2.78 21.83 -10.80
C LEU A 425 -3.84 21.66 -11.91
N THR A 426 -3.59 22.23 -13.09
CA THR A 426 -4.47 22.00 -14.25
C THR A 426 -4.33 20.56 -14.76
N LYS A 427 -5.34 20.11 -15.50
CA LYS A 427 -5.35 18.78 -16.11
C LYS A 427 -4.14 18.58 -17.03
N GLU A 428 -3.79 19.59 -17.82
CA GLU A 428 -2.68 19.58 -18.77
C GLU A 428 -1.33 19.39 -18.05
N SER A 429 -1.13 20.07 -16.93
CA SER A 429 0.08 19.91 -16.11
C SER A 429 0.18 18.50 -15.50
N LEU A 430 -0.93 17.95 -15.00
CA LEU A 430 -0.96 16.58 -14.47
C LEU A 430 -0.69 15.53 -15.56
N LEU A 431 -1.22 15.73 -16.77
CA LEU A 431 -0.95 14.83 -17.91
C LEU A 431 0.53 14.89 -18.33
N ALA A 432 1.11 16.10 -18.40
CA ALA A 432 2.54 16.27 -18.68
C ALA A 432 3.42 15.65 -17.58
N MET A 433 3.01 15.78 -16.31
CA MET A 433 3.68 15.13 -15.17
C MET A 433 3.59 13.61 -15.25
N ASN A 434 2.44 13.05 -15.64
CA ASN A 434 2.31 11.61 -15.84
C ASN A 434 3.24 11.09 -16.95
N LYS A 435 3.29 11.79 -18.09
CA LYS A 435 4.22 11.46 -19.17
C LYS A 435 5.67 11.54 -18.71
N LEU A 436 6.02 12.59 -17.97
CA LEU A 436 7.36 12.73 -17.39
C LEU A 436 7.73 11.55 -16.48
N ARG A 437 6.79 11.11 -15.63
CA ARG A 437 6.98 9.92 -14.78
C ARG A 437 7.22 8.68 -15.62
N GLU A 438 6.43 8.46 -16.67
CA GLU A 438 6.59 7.32 -17.58
C GLU A 438 7.97 7.29 -18.25
N GLU A 439 8.49 8.44 -18.71
CA GLU A 439 9.83 8.51 -19.30
C GLU A 439 10.92 8.18 -18.27
N VAL A 440 10.78 8.63 -17.02
CA VAL A 440 11.71 8.29 -15.94
C VAL A 440 11.62 6.81 -15.57
N ASP A 441 10.41 6.26 -15.45
CA ASP A 441 10.18 4.84 -15.15
C ASP A 441 10.81 3.95 -16.25
N LEU A 442 10.67 4.33 -17.53
CA LEU A 442 11.32 3.67 -18.67
C LEU A 442 12.84 3.73 -18.59
N GLU A 443 13.44 4.88 -18.29
CA GLU A 443 14.89 5.00 -18.21
C GLU A 443 15.47 4.18 -17.05
N LYS A 444 14.78 4.15 -15.89
CA LYS A 444 15.14 3.27 -14.77
C LYS A 444 15.10 1.79 -15.15
N SER A 445 14.12 1.38 -15.97
CA SER A 445 14.01 0.00 -16.43
C SER A 445 15.19 -0.41 -17.34
N ARG A 446 15.70 0.51 -18.16
CA ARG A 446 16.87 0.29 -19.02
C ARG A 446 18.16 0.16 -18.22
N VAL A 447 18.37 1.05 -17.25
CA VAL A 447 19.56 1.01 -16.38
C VAL A 447 19.62 -0.29 -15.57
N LYS A 448 18.48 -0.86 -15.18
CA LYS A 448 18.44 -2.17 -14.51
C LYS A 448 18.86 -3.35 -15.40
N GLN A 449 18.70 -3.23 -16.73
CA GLN A 449 19.04 -4.29 -17.69
C GLN A 449 20.50 -4.20 -18.14
N ASP A 450 21.02 -2.98 -18.26
CA ASP A 450 22.42 -2.71 -18.55
C ASP A 450 23.22 -2.83 -17.25
N SER A 451 23.82 -4.00 -17.00
CA SER A 451 24.54 -4.43 -15.79
C SER A 451 25.75 -3.59 -15.33
N VAL A 452 25.84 -2.33 -15.74
CA VAL A 452 26.86 -1.37 -15.33
C VAL A 452 26.24 -0.44 -14.28
N ASP A 453 26.70 -0.55 -13.03
CA ASP A 453 26.39 0.28 -11.85
C ASP A 453 26.77 1.77 -12.01
N GLN A 454 26.55 2.36 -13.18
CA GLN A 454 26.62 3.80 -13.38
C GLN A 454 25.21 4.37 -13.26
N GLU A 455 24.81 4.71 -12.04
CA GLU A 455 23.71 5.65 -11.83
C GLU A 455 24.05 6.95 -12.55
N LYS A 456 23.45 7.13 -13.73
CA LYS A 456 23.59 8.37 -14.49
C LYS A 456 22.63 9.39 -13.92
N ASP A 457 23.15 10.58 -13.66
CA ASP A 457 22.30 11.73 -13.43
C ASP A 457 21.46 11.97 -14.68
N LEU A 458 20.16 12.13 -14.48
CA LEU A 458 19.19 12.28 -15.56
C LEU A 458 18.31 13.49 -15.26
N GLU A 459 18.09 14.29 -16.29
CA GLU A 459 17.13 15.39 -16.26
C GLU A 459 16.21 15.29 -17.46
N ILE A 460 14.90 15.32 -17.20
CA ILE A 460 13.88 15.34 -18.24
C ILE A 460 12.98 16.56 -17.99
N CYS A 461 12.82 17.40 -19.02
CA CYS A 461 11.98 18.58 -18.98
C CYS A 461 10.89 18.48 -20.05
N ILE A 462 9.63 18.62 -19.65
CA ILE A 462 8.47 18.66 -20.54
C ILE A 462 7.78 20.01 -20.41
N ARG A 463 7.57 20.67 -21.56
CA ARG A 463 6.69 21.85 -21.65
C ARG A 463 5.27 21.38 -21.93
N ALA A 464 4.36 21.67 -21.00
CA ALA A 464 2.96 21.31 -21.11
C ALA A 464 2.19 22.27 -22.04
N ASN A 465 1.01 21.85 -22.51
CA ASN A 465 0.17 22.63 -23.43
C ASN A 465 -0.34 23.95 -22.82
N ASN A 466 -0.45 24.02 -21.49
CA ASN A 466 -0.79 25.23 -20.75
C ASN A 466 0.43 26.12 -20.45
N ASN A 467 1.58 25.89 -21.10
CA ASN A 467 2.87 26.54 -20.85
C ASN A 467 3.51 26.26 -19.48
N ALA A 468 2.98 25.33 -18.68
CA ALA A 468 3.67 24.90 -17.47
C ALA A 468 4.93 24.11 -17.82
N TRP A 469 5.96 24.23 -16.98
CA TRP A 469 7.12 23.33 -17.02
C TRP A 469 6.95 22.21 -16.02
N VAL A 470 7.24 21.00 -16.46
CA VAL A 470 7.26 19.80 -15.64
C VAL A 470 8.64 19.17 -15.78
N ILE A 471 9.34 18.97 -14.67
CA ILE A 471 10.73 18.55 -14.69
C ILE A 471 10.98 17.42 -13.69
N ALA A 472 11.78 16.44 -14.11
CA ALA A 472 12.34 15.41 -13.26
C ALA A 472 13.86 15.55 -13.25
N ARG A 473 14.47 15.43 -12.08
CA ARG A 473 15.91 15.27 -11.91
C ARG A 473 16.19 14.08 -11.01
N THR A 474 16.98 13.14 -11.48
CA THR A 474 17.40 11.95 -10.75
C THR A 474 18.90 11.98 -10.54
N THR A 475 19.32 11.79 -9.29
CA THR A 475 20.72 11.86 -8.85
C THR A 475 20.93 10.86 -7.74
N ARG A 476 21.82 9.89 -7.93
CA ARG A 476 22.24 8.89 -6.92
C ARG A 476 21.07 8.26 -6.13
N GLY A 477 20.20 7.51 -6.79
CA GLY A 477 19.02 6.90 -6.16
C GLY A 477 17.93 7.86 -5.66
N LYS A 478 18.05 9.18 -5.90
CA LYS A 478 17.06 10.18 -5.47
C LYS A 478 16.42 10.85 -6.66
N GLU A 479 15.16 11.20 -6.51
CA GLU A 479 14.32 11.77 -7.56
C GLU A 479 13.63 13.03 -7.08
N LEU A 480 13.67 14.08 -7.90
CA LEU A 480 12.90 15.30 -7.72
C LEU A 480 12.02 15.53 -8.94
N TYR A 481 10.72 15.55 -8.71
CA TYR A 481 9.71 15.91 -9.68
C TYR A 481 9.10 17.26 -9.31
N MET A 482 8.92 18.13 -10.29
CA MET A 482 8.45 19.49 -10.07
C MET A 482 7.52 19.98 -11.18
N VAL A 483 6.46 20.69 -10.80
CA VAL A 483 5.53 21.37 -11.71
C VAL A 483 5.53 22.87 -11.41
N LEU A 484 5.71 23.67 -12.46
CA LEU A 484 5.80 25.13 -12.44
C LEU A 484 4.73 25.72 -13.38
N GLU A 485 3.55 26.07 -12.83
CA GLU A 485 2.41 26.57 -13.62
C GLU A 485 2.48 28.05 -14.01
N LYS A 486 3.31 28.84 -13.32
CA LYS A 486 3.37 30.31 -13.48
C LYS A 486 4.51 30.79 -14.37
N ALA A 487 4.76 30.10 -15.48
CA ALA A 487 5.86 30.44 -16.36
C ALA A 487 5.37 30.88 -17.76
N ASN A 488 5.38 32.19 -18.02
CA ASN A 488 5.77 32.71 -19.34
C ASN A 488 7.29 32.51 -19.58
N GLU A 489 7.93 31.63 -18.80
CA GLU A 489 9.35 31.63 -18.49
C GLU A 489 10.05 30.48 -19.22
N THR A 490 11.32 30.72 -19.53
CA THR A 490 12.15 29.86 -20.38
C THR A 490 12.57 28.59 -19.64
N LEU A 491 13.10 27.61 -20.39
CA LEU A 491 13.72 26.41 -19.79
C LEU A 491 14.80 26.77 -18.75
N LEU A 492 15.55 27.86 -18.99
CA LEU A 492 16.56 28.38 -18.06
C LEU A 492 15.98 28.74 -16.69
N TYR A 493 14.81 29.39 -16.66
CA TYR A 493 14.13 29.70 -15.41
C TYR A 493 13.74 28.43 -14.66
N ALA A 494 13.22 27.44 -15.39
CA ALA A 494 12.75 26.20 -14.80
C ALA A 494 13.91 25.39 -14.18
N SER A 495 15.09 25.37 -14.82
CA SER A 495 16.31 24.79 -14.25
C SER A 495 16.80 25.56 -13.02
N ASP A 496 16.86 26.90 -13.08
CA ASP A 496 17.23 27.75 -11.93
C ASP A 496 16.27 27.57 -10.74
N ALA A 497 14.99 27.37 -11.01
CA ALA A 497 13.99 27.08 -9.98
C ALA A 497 14.28 25.76 -9.24
N ILE A 498 14.76 24.73 -9.94
CA ILE A 498 15.18 23.46 -9.35
C ILE A 498 16.45 23.63 -8.54
N GLU A 499 17.45 24.33 -9.05
CA GLU A 499 18.71 24.57 -8.32
C GLU A 499 18.44 25.33 -7.01
N LYS A 500 17.61 26.37 -7.07
CA LYS A 500 17.17 27.12 -5.87
C LYS A 500 16.42 26.24 -4.88
N PHE A 501 15.53 25.38 -5.37
CA PHE A 501 14.79 24.45 -4.53
C PHE A 501 15.74 23.42 -3.89
N SER A 502 16.63 22.84 -4.69
CA SER A 502 17.63 21.86 -4.27
C SER A 502 18.54 22.41 -3.18
N ASN A 503 19.10 23.60 -3.41
CA ASN A 503 19.96 24.28 -2.44
C ASN A 503 19.25 24.53 -1.11
N ARG A 504 17.99 24.99 -1.17
CA ARG A 504 17.27 25.42 0.02
C ARG A 504 16.64 24.27 0.82
N TYR A 505 16.16 23.22 0.15
CA TYR A 505 15.33 22.19 0.76
C TYR A 505 15.91 20.77 0.65
N CYS A 506 16.88 20.55 -0.24
CA CYS A 506 17.52 19.25 -0.49
C CYS A 506 19.04 19.28 -0.22
N GLY A 507 19.58 20.35 0.38
CA GLY A 507 21.01 20.48 0.68
C GLY A 507 21.91 20.43 -0.55
N GLY A 508 21.43 20.86 -1.71
CA GLY A 508 22.19 20.84 -2.97
C GLY A 508 22.28 19.47 -3.65
N THR A 509 21.52 18.46 -3.20
CA THR A 509 21.57 17.08 -3.75
C THR A 509 21.35 17.01 -5.26
N PHE A 510 20.49 17.88 -5.81
CA PHE A 510 20.09 17.87 -7.21
C PHE A 510 20.75 19.02 -8.00
N LEU A 511 21.96 19.44 -7.67
CA LEU A 511 22.71 20.38 -8.51
C LEU A 511 23.34 19.62 -9.67
N LEU A 512 23.36 20.22 -10.86
CA LEU A 512 24.19 19.72 -11.96
C LEU A 512 25.61 20.27 -11.79
N ASP A 513 26.61 19.43 -12.08
CA ASP A 513 28.02 19.82 -12.12
C ASP A 513 28.34 20.81 -13.25
#